data_AF-A0A8J8DR96-F1
#
_entry.id   AF-A0A8J8DR96-F1
#
_cell.length_a   1.000
_cell.length_b   1.000
_cell.length_c   1.000
_cell.angle_alpha   90.00
_cell.angle_beta   90.00
_cell.angle_gamma   90.00
#
_symmetry.space_group_name_H-M   'P 1'
#
loop_
_entity.id
_entity.type
_entity.pdbx_description
1 polymer ?
#
loop_
_entity_poly.entity_id
_entity_poly.type
_entity_poly.pdbx_seq_one_letter_code
_entity_poly.pdbx_strand_id
1 'polypeptide(L)'
;MVRINPERKIVIGAVMLIFTGFLTGVYYRRVDHILRTLWTMTFLVFLLWLPGKYPRPSGRLGDILAPFYNEGIIAVLAIFLATHVSLVNVPFTNVDLFNVAFRDVDMISHSLGGLTVWLMFTQALVALRPDFPRRRVLLYSFAALLIMGVSWELAEWVGMRYTEVILQETPLNKLRDIIMEFVGASFGLWMVTKKGYPFSLPRE
;
A
#
# COMPACT_ATOMS: atom_id res chain seq x y z
N MET A 1 -0.65 32.11 5.71
CA MET A 1 -1.07 30.82 5.09
C MET A 1 -0.02 29.77 5.40
N VAL A 2 -0.36 28.73 6.16
CA VAL A 2 0.55 27.60 6.40
C VAL A 2 0.64 26.81 5.09
N ARG A 3 1.84 26.75 4.47
CA ARG A 3 2.04 25.95 3.25
C ARG A 3 2.06 24.47 3.63
N ILE A 4 1.01 23.74 3.25
CA ILE A 4 0.93 22.29 3.41
C ILE A 4 1.84 21.63 2.36
N ASN A 5 2.69 20.72 2.80
CA ASN A 5 3.59 19.93 1.96
C ASN A 5 2.79 19.14 0.88
N PRO A 6 3.21 19.06 -0.41
CA PRO A 6 2.56 18.24 -1.43
C PRO A 6 2.14 16.84 -1.00
N GLU A 7 2.99 16.11 -0.28
CA GLU A 7 2.70 14.75 0.21
C GLU A 7 1.47 14.73 1.13
N ARG A 8 1.38 15.69 2.05
CA ARG A 8 0.21 15.83 2.92
C ARG A 8 -1.06 16.17 2.14
N LYS A 9 -0.97 16.97 1.08
CA LYS A 9 -2.11 17.24 0.20
C LYS A 9 -2.60 15.97 -0.49
N ILE A 10 -1.68 15.10 -0.92
CA ILE A 10 -2.02 13.80 -1.51
C ILE A 10 -2.78 12.94 -0.49
N VAL A 11 -2.29 12.84 0.74
CA VAL A 11 -2.96 12.05 1.78
C VAL A 11 -4.35 12.62 2.12
N ILE A 12 -4.49 13.94 2.23
CA ILE A 12 -5.79 14.58 2.45
C ILE A 12 -6.74 14.31 1.28
N GLY A 13 -6.25 14.41 0.03
CA GLY A 13 -7.04 14.10 -1.16
C GLY A 13 -7.51 12.64 -1.18
N ALA A 14 -6.63 11.70 -0.83
CA ALA A 14 -6.96 10.29 -0.67
C ALA A 14 -8.04 10.07 0.40
N VAL A 15 -7.94 10.72 1.56
CA VAL A 15 -8.97 10.65 2.61
C VAL A 15 -10.31 11.17 2.11
N MET A 16 -10.33 12.28 1.37
CA MET A 16 -11.57 12.83 0.80
C MET A 16 -12.19 11.89 -0.23
N LEU A 17 -11.38 11.24 -1.07
CA LEU A 17 -11.85 10.23 -2.01
C LEU A 17 -12.47 9.02 -1.26
N ILE A 18 -11.78 8.50 -0.23
CA ILE A 18 -12.30 7.39 0.58
C ILE A 18 -13.58 7.81 1.32
N PHE A 19 -13.68 9.07 1.76
CA PHE A 19 -14.90 9.61 2.37
C PHE A 19 -16.09 9.58 1.42
N THR A 20 -15.89 9.83 0.13
CA THR A 20 -16.99 9.63 -0.85
C THR A 20 -17.43 8.16 -0.93
N GLY A 21 -16.49 7.21 -0.83
CA GLY A 21 -16.80 5.78 -0.73
C GLY A 21 -17.54 5.42 0.57
N PHE A 22 -17.22 6.08 1.68
CA PHE A 22 -17.97 5.94 2.92
C PHE A 22 -19.43 6.39 2.76
N LEU A 23 -19.66 7.55 2.14
CA LEU A 23 -21.01 8.07 1.91
C LEU A 23 -21.83 7.15 0.99
N THR A 24 -21.22 6.57 -0.05
CA THR A 24 -21.91 5.57 -0.88
C THR A 24 -22.21 4.31 -0.09
N GLY A 25 -21.28 3.83 0.75
CA GLY A 25 -21.50 2.74 1.69
C GLY A 25 -22.72 2.97 2.60
N VAL A 26 -22.85 4.17 3.18
CA VAL A 26 -24.01 4.57 3.99
C VAL A 26 -25.30 4.58 3.17
N TYR A 27 -25.27 5.22 2.00
CA TYR A 27 -26.45 5.32 1.11
C TYR A 27 -27.00 3.94 0.72
N TYR A 28 -26.12 3.01 0.36
CA TYR A 28 -26.48 1.64 0.00
C TYR A 28 -26.57 0.67 1.19
N ARG A 29 -26.39 1.16 2.43
CA ARG A 29 -26.46 0.38 3.68
C ARG A 29 -25.48 -0.81 3.72
N ARG A 30 -24.26 -0.61 3.21
CA ARG A 30 -23.21 -1.62 3.12
C ARG A 30 -22.24 -1.53 4.30
N VAL A 31 -22.50 -2.32 5.34
CA VAL A 31 -21.73 -2.31 6.60
C VAL A 31 -20.25 -2.63 6.38
N ASP A 32 -19.94 -3.58 5.51
CA ASP A 32 -18.58 -3.96 5.14
C ASP A 32 -17.78 -2.80 4.53
N HIS A 33 -18.40 -2.08 3.58
CA HIS A 33 -17.79 -0.93 2.92
C HIS A 33 -17.62 0.25 3.88
N ILE A 34 -18.62 0.49 4.75
CA ILE A 34 -18.57 1.48 5.82
C ILE A 34 -17.38 1.21 6.75
N LEU A 35 -17.24 -0.02 7.24
CA LEU A 35 -16.16 -0.38 8.18
C LEU A 35 -14.78 -0.23 7.55
N ARG A 36 -14.61 -0.69 6.30
CA ARG A 36 -13.34 -0.59 5.57
C ARG A 36 -12.94 0.86 5.34
N THR A 37 -13.85 1.68 4.81
CA THR A 37 -13.56 3.10 4.54
C THR A 37 -13.28 3.87 5.82
N LEU A 38 -14.01 3.62 6.91
CA LEU A 38 -13.74 4.20 8.23
C LEU A 38 -12.35 3.81 8.75
N TRP A 39 -12.00 2.52 8.70
CA TRP A 39 -10.69 2.04 9.15
C TRP A 39 -9.56 2.69 8.36
N THR A 40 -9.67 2.72 7.03
CA THR A 40 -8.64 3.30 6.15
C THR A 40 -8.50 4.81 6.37
N MET A 41 -9.61 5.55 6.49
CA MET A 41 -9.55 6.98 6.80
C MET A 41 -8.91 7.23 8.17
N THR A 42 -9.32 6.47 9.19
CA THR A 42 -8.77 6.59 10.56
C THR A 42 -7.27 6.34 10.56
N PHE A 43 -6.82 5.29 9.85
CA PHE A 43 -5.41 4.96 9.72
C PHE A 43 -4.61 6.07 9.00
N LEU A 44 -5.10 6.60 7.89
CA LEU A 44 -4.43 7.69 7.16
C LEU A 44 -4.37 8.99 7.98
N VAL A 45 -5.45 9.33 8.70
CA VAL A 45 -5.47 10.48 9.62
C VAL A 45 -4.49 10.28 10.76
N PHE A 46 -4.41 9.07 11.32
CA PHE A 46 -3.42 8.72 12.33
C PHE A 46 -1.99 8.93 11.81
N LEU A 47 -1.69 8.50 10.59
CA LEU A 47 -0.36 8.68 9.98
C LEU A 47 -0.01 10.15 9.66
N LEU A 48 -1.00 11.01 9.42
CA LEU A 48 -0.77 12.46 9.31
C LEU A 48 -0.51 13.11 10.67
N TRP A 49 -1.17 12.62 11.71
CA TRP A 49 -1.09 13.16 13.06
C TRP A 49 0.18 12.71 13.79
N LEU A 50 0.57 11.44 13.63
CA LEU A 50 1.65 10.80 14.37
C LEU A 50 2.98 11.58 14.32
N PRO A 51 3.55 11.94 13.15
CA PRO A 51 4.83 12.67 13.09
C PRO A 51 4.78 14.08 13.67
N GLY A 52 3.58 14.69 13.73
CA GLY A 52 3.37 16.02 14.29
C GLY A 52 3.25 16.06 15.81
N LYS A 53 2.95 14.91 16.45
CA LYS A 53 2.79 14.80 17.90
C LYS A 53 3.89 14.01 18.59
N TYR A 54 4.38 12.96 17.93
CA TYR A 54 5.41 12.09 18.48
C TYR A 54 6.60 12.09 17.53
N PRO A 55 7.81 12.47 17.99
CA PRO A 55 9.00 12.31 17.17
C PRO A 55 9.28 10.81 16.98
N ARG A 56 9.94 10.48 15.87
CA ARG A 56 10.41 9.11 15.63
C ARG A 56 11.29 8.66 16.81
N PRO A 57 11.03 7.50 17.43
CA PRO A 57 11.84 7.01 18.54
C PRO A 57 13.29 6.77 18.10
N SER A 58 14.23 6.77 19.05
CA SER A 58 15.64 6.45 18.77
C SER A 58 15.89 4.93 18.79
N GLY A 59 16.97 4.49 18.13
CA GLY A 59 17.40 3.10 18.10
C GLY A 59 16.55 2.21 17.19
N ARG A 60 16.66 0.88 17.38
CA ARG A 60 16.09 -0.12 16.45
C ARG A 60 14.59 0.02 16.20
N LEU A 61 13.81 0.38 17.22
CA LEU A 61 12.37 0.60 17.05
C LEU A 61 12.09 1.79 16.12
N GLY A 62 12.87 2.86 16.26
CA GLY A 62 12.85 4.01 15.36
C GLY A 62 13.18 3.66 13.93
N ASP A 63 14.14 2.76 13.74
CA ASP A 63 14.57 2.31 12.42
C ASP A 63 13.52 1.43 11.74
N ILE A 64 12.88 0.52 12.49
CA ILE A 64 11.74 -0.28 12.00
C ILE A 64 10.58 0.64 11.62
N LEU A 65 10.28 1.63 12.45
CA LEU A 65 9.17 2.56 12.22
C LEU A 65 9.50 3.67 11.21
N ALA A 66 10.73 3.77 10.72
CA ALA A 66 11.18 4.82 9.82
C ALA A 66 10.25 5.07 8.61
N PRO A 67 9.68 4.03 7.96
CA PRO A 67 8.74 4.24 6.85
C PRO A 67 7.50 5.06 7.22
N PHE A 68 6.98 4.89 8.44
CA PHE A 68 5.78 5.60 8.90
C PHE A 68 6.03 7.08 9.23
N TYR A 69 7.30 7.48 9.31
CA TYR A 69 7.73 8.87 9.48
C TYR A 69 8.20 9.50 8.16
N ASN A 70 8.16 8.77 7.04
CA ASN A 70 8.51 9.29 5.72
C ASN A 70 7.25 9.75 4.98
N GLU A 71 7.03 11.06 4.91
CA GLU A 71 5.85 11.65 4.27
C GLU A 71 5.68 11.19 2.80
N GLY A 72 6.78 10.91 2.09
CA GLY A 72 6.72 10.43 0.71
C GLY A 72 6.26 8.98 0.59
N ILE A 73 6.65 8.09 1.52
CA ILE A 73 6.09 6.73 1.59
C ILE A 73 4.61 6.79 1.97
N ILE A 74 4.26 7.64 2.94
CA ILE A 74 2.85 7.79 3.36
C ILE A 74 1.98 8.32 2.23
N ALA A 75 2.48 9.21 1.38
CA ALA A 75 1.75 9.66 0.19
C ALA A 75 1.50 8.51 -0.79
N VAL A 76 2.50 7.66 -1.06
CA VAL A 76 2.34 6.47 -1.92
C VAL A 76 1.36 5.47 -1.31
N LEU A 77 1.47 5.20 -0.01
CA LEU A 77 0.53 4.37 0.74
C LEU A 77 -0.90 4.92 0.64
N ALA A 78 -1.09 6.23 0.74
CA ALA A 78 -2.41 6.84 0.64
C ALA A 78 -3.02 6.70 -0.76
N ILE A 79 -2.21 6.81 -1.82
CA ILE A 79 -2.63 6.52 -3.19
C ILE A 79 -3.04 5.05 -3.32
N PHE A 80 -2.20 4.13 -2.83
CA PHE A 80 -2.51 2.70 -2.83
C PHE A 80 -3.83 2.41 -2.11
N LEU A 81 -4.00 2.89 -0.88
CA LEU A 81 -5.20 2.64 -0.07
C LEU A 81 -6.45 3.26 -0.70
N ALA A 82 -6.34 4.47 -1.27
CA ALA A 82 -7.47 5.09 -1.96
C ALA A 82 -7.89 4.28 -3.20
N THR A 83 -6.93 3.81 -4.00
CA THR A 83 -7.20 2.91 -5.14
C THR A 83 -7.80 1.59 -4.66
N HIS A 84 -7.17 0.94 -3.68
CA HIS A 84 -7.58 -0.39 -3.21
C HIS A 84 -8.96 -0.37 -2.58
N VAL A 85 -9.28 0.64 -1.77
CA VAL A 85 -10.58 0.73 -1.10
C VAL A 85 -11.68 1.27 -2.02
N SER A 86 -11.35 2.18 -2.95
CA SER A 86 -12.36 2.85 -3.77
C SER A 86 -12.58 2.21 -5.15
N LEU A 87 -11.54 1.61 -5.76
CA LEU A 87 -11.62 1.02 -7.11
C LEU A 87 -11.74 -0.51 -7.08
N VAL A 88 -10.99 -1.17 -6.22
CA VAL A 88 -10.85 -2.65 -6.21
C VAL A 88 -11.87 -3.29 -5.28
N ASN A 89 -12.35 -2.53 -4.29
CA ASN A 89 -13.23 -3.01 -3.24
C ASN A 89 -14.70 -2.65 -3.42
N VAL A 90 -15.17 -2.70 -4.67
CA VAL A 90 -16.60 -2.84 -4.98
C VAL A 90 -16.95 -4.30 -5.33
N PRO A 91 -16.67 -5.32 -4.50
CA PRO A 91 -17.41 -6.55 -4.57
C PRO A 91 -18.77 -6.34 -3.86
N PHE A 92 -19.78 -7.05 -4.34
CA PHE A 92 -21.09 -7.26 -3.72
C PHE A 92 -22.22 -6.25 -3.98
N THR A 93 -22.12 -5.31 -4.92
CA THR A 93 -23.32 -4.65 -5.46
C THR A 93 -23.54 -5.08 -6.91
N ASN A 94 -24.79 -5.35 -7.29
CA ASN A 94 -25.29 -5.38 -8.69
C ASN A 94 -25.06 -4.04 -9.46
N VAL A 95 -24.23 -3.15 -8.92
CA VAL A 95 -23.61 -2.01 -9.56
C VAL A 95 -22.11 -2.30 -9.53
N ASP A 96 -21.73 -3.27 -10.34
CA ASP A 96 -20.36 -3.70 -10.51
C ASP A 96 -19.77 -2.87 -11.65
N LEU A 97 -19.38 -1.63 -11.34
CA LEU A 97 -18.84 -0.76 -12.37
C LEU A 97 -17.41 -1.19 -12.80
N PHE A 98 -16.71 -2.03 -12.03
CA PHE A 98 -15.29 -2.32 -12.27
C PHE A 98 -14.82 -3.76 -12.13
N ASN A 99 -15.42 -4.65 -11.34
CA ASN A 99 -14.89 -6.02 -11.22
C ASN A 99 -15.43 -6.94 -12.33
N VAL A 100 -16.68 -6.74 -12.76
CA VAL A 100 -17.25 -7.43 -13.94
C VAL A 100 -16.83 -6.78 -15.26
N ALA A 101 -16.56 -5.46 -15.28
CA ALA A 101 -16.22 -4.72 -16.50
C ALA A 101 -14.71 -4.48 -16.72
N PHE A 102 -13.90 -4.40 -15.66
CA PHE A 102 -12.47 -4.09 -15.72
C PHE A 102 -11.63 -5.12 -14.92
N ARG A 103 -11.44 -6.29 -15.52
CA ARG A 103 -10.66 -7.43 -14.99
C ARG A 103 -9.23 -7.10 -14.53
N ASP A 104 -8.70 -5.93 -14.89
CA ASP A 104 -7.31 -5.53 -14.68
C ASP A 104 -7.12 -4.50 -13.54
N VAL A 105 -8.21 -4.03 -12.90
CA VAL A 105 -8.09 -3.05 -11.78
C VAL A 105 -7.37 -3.68 -10.58
N ASP A 106 -7.55 -4.98 -10.41
CA ASP A 106 -6.84 -5.80 -9.42
C ASP A 106 -5.32 -5.77 -9.63
N MET A 107 -4.87 -5.84 -10.89
CA MET A 107 -3.45 -5.73 -11.24
C MET A 107 -2.85 -4.38 -10.82
N ILE A 108 -3.60 -3.29 -10.99
CA ILE A 108 -3.18 -1.95 -10.57
C ILE A 108 -3.04 -1.91 -9.04
N SER A 109 -3.97 -2.53 -8.32
CA SER A 109 -3.91 -2.67 -6.86
C SER A 109 -2.65 -3.38 -6.41
N HIS A 110 -2.37 -4.56 -6.95
CA HIS A 110 -1.19 -5.35 -6.58
C HIS A 110 0.10 -4.63 -6.95
N SER A 111 0.16 -3.92 -8.08
CA SER A 111 1.31 -3.06 -8.39
C SER A 111 1.50 -1.91 -7.40
N LEU A 112 0.44 -1.20 -7.01
CA LEU A 112 0.56 -0.15 -6.00
C LEU A 112 0.88 -0.71 -4.61
N GLY A 113 0.36 -1.89 -4.29
CA GLY A 113 0.67 -2.65 -3.07
C GLY A 113 2.14 -3.03 -3.01
N GLY A 114 2.66 -3.71 -4.03
CA GLY A 114 4.06 -4.10 -4.12
C GLY A 114 5.02 -2.91 -4.10
N LEU A 115 4.69 -1.81 -4.78
CA LEU A 115 5.42 -0.54 -4.67
C LEU A 115 5.50 -0.07 -3.21
N THR A 116 4.36 0.01 -2.54
CA THR A 116 4.25 0.54 -1.17
C THR A 116 5.01 -0.33 -0.18
N VAL A 117 4.76 -1.65 -0.22
CA VAL A 117 5.38 -2.64 0.67
C VAL A 117 6.88 -2.67 0.46
N TRP A 118 7.35 -2.66 -0.79
CA TRP A 118 8.78 -2.65 -1.08
C TRP A 118 9.45 -1.37 -0.58
N LEU A 119 8.84 -0.20 -0.76
CA LEU A 119 9.37 1.07 -0.22
C LEU A 119 9.47 1.03 1.31
N MET A 120 8.46 0.51 1.99
CA MET A 120 8.47 0.37 3.45
C MET A 120 9.60 -0.55 3.92
N PHE A 121 9.69 -1.76 3.37
CA PHE A 121 10.75 -2.69 3.75
C PHE A 121 12.14 -2.16 3.43
N THR A 122 12.31 -1.55 2.26
CA THR A 122 13.60 -1.01 1.85
C THR A 122 14.03 0.12 2.77
N GLN A 123 13.13 1.04 3.14
CA GLN A 123 13.49 2.11 4.08
C GLN A 123 13.79 1.56 5.47
N ALA A 124 12.99 0.63 5.99
CA ALA A 124 13.26 -0.01 7.28
C ALA A 124 14.61 -0.74 7.28
N LEU A 125 14.92 -1.45 6.19
CA LEU A 125 16.19 -2.18 6.05
C LEU A 125 17.39 -1.23 5.98
N VAL A 126 17.30 -0.14 5.22
CA VAL A 126 18.35 0.89 5.15
C VAL A 126 18.57 1.53 6.52
N ALA A 127 17.51 1.80 7.27
CA ALA A 127 17.61 2.37 8.61
C ALA A 127 18.23 1.38 9.61
N LEU A 128 17.83 0.11 9.56
CA LEU A 128 18.32 -0.94 10.46
C LEU A 128 19.76 -1.36 10.18
N ARG A 129 20.16 -1.35 8.90
CA ARG A 129 21.46 -1.83 8.41
C ARG A 129 22.12 -0.78 7.51
N PRO A 130 22.54 0.36 8.07
CA PRO A 130 23.22 1.41 7.32
C PRO A 130 24.58 0.94 6.76
N ASP A 131 25.14 -0.13 7.32
CA ASP A 131 26.37 -0.78 6.88
C ASP A 131 26.20 -1.63 5.60
N PHE A 132 24.97 -1.90 5.16
CA PHE A 132 24.74 -2.72 3.99
C PHE A 132 25.03 -1.97 2.68
N PRO A 133 25.86 -2.55 1.79
CA PRO A 133 26.03 -2.00 0.45
C PRO A 133 24.71 -2.13 -0.31
N ARG A 134 24.50 -1.23 -1.27
CA ARG A 134 23.29 -1.14 -2.08
C ARG A 134 22.79 -2.49 -2.59
N ARG A 135 23.68 -3.35 -3.08
CA ARG A 135 23.33 -4.67 -3.63
C ARG A 135 22.66 -5.58 -2.59
N ARG A 136 23.10 -5.56 -1.33
CA ARG A 136 22.49 -6.37 -0.25
C ARG A 136 21.12 -5.82 0.14
N VAL A 137 20.98 -4.50 0.20
CA VAL A 137 19.67 -3.85 0.45
C VAL A 137 18.66 -4.25 -0.61
N LEU A 138 19.05 -4.21 -1.89
CA LEU A 138 18.18 -4.62 -3.00
C LEU A 138 17.83 -6.09 -2.92
N LEU A 139 18.81 -6.98 -2.76
CA LEU A 139 18.56 -8.42 -2.68
C LEU A 139 17.56 -8.77 -1.56
N TYR A 140 17.79 -8.25 -0.36
CA TYR A 140 16.95 -8.57 0.79
C TYR A 140 15.58 -7.91 0.76
N SER A 141 15.45 -6.69 0.21
CA SER A 141 14.14 -6.05 0.05
C SER A 141 13.25 -6.77 -0.96
N PHE A 142 13.81 -7.21 -2.09
CA PHE A 142 13.06 -8.01 -3.08
C PHE A 142 12.77 -9.43 -2.57
N ALA A 143 13.68 -10.05 -1.82
CA ALA A 143 13.41 -11.33 -1.19
C ALA A 143 12.29 -11.24 -0.14
N ALA A 144 12.29 -10.18 0.68
CA ALA A 144 11.22 -9.92 1.65
C ALA A 144 9.88 -9.70 0.94
N LEU A 145 9.86 -8.95 -0.17
CA LEU A 145 8.66 -8.78 -0.98
C LEU A 145 8.16 -10.13 -1.52
N LEU A 146 9.04 -10.98 -2.05
CA LEU A 146 8.63 -12.30 -2.55
C LEU A 146 7.93 -13.12 -1.47
N ILE A 147 8.54 -13.19 -0.29
CA ILE A 147 8.02 -13.98 0.83
C ILE A 147 6.65 -13.42 1.26
N MET A 148 6.53 -12.10 1.37
CA MET A 148 5.29 -11.44 1.77
C MET A 148 4.19 -11.60 0.72
N GLY A 149 4.49 -11.37 -0.56
CA GLY A 149 3.55 -11.52 -1.67
C GLY A 149 3.01 -12.94 -1.75
N VAL A 150 3.90 -13.95 -1.77
CA VAL A 150 3.49 -15.36 -1.76
C VAL A 150 2.65 -15.69 -0.53
N SER A 151 3.05 -15.22 0.66
CA SER A 151 2.31 -15.48 1.90
C SER A 151 0.93 -14.82 1.88
N TRP A 152 0.82 -13.62 1.33
CA TRP A 152 -0.44 -12.90 1.17
C TRP A 152 -1.38 -13.63 0.22
N GLU A 153 -0.92 -14.00 -0.98
CA GLU A 153 -1.74 -14.74 -1.95
C GLU A 153 -2.18 -16.11 -1.41
N LEU A 154 -1.32 -16.79 -0.65
CA LEU A 154 -1.69 -18.03 0.02
C LEU A 154 -2.75 -17.80 1.11
N ALA A 155 -2.62 -16.73 1.90
CA ALA A 155 -3.61 -16.38 2.91
C ALA A 155 -4.96 -16.03 2.29
N GLU A 156 -4.98 -15.26 1.20
CA GLU A 156 -6.19 -14.96 0.44
C GLU A 156 -6.80 -16.22 -0.17
N TRP A 157 -6.00 -17.09 -0.76
CA TRP A 157 -6.49 -18.34 -1.33
C TRP A 157 -7.08 -19.27 -0.27
N VAL A 158 -6.46 -19.37 0.91
CA VAL A 158 -7.05 -20.11 2.04
C VAL A 158 -8.32 -19.43 2.52
N GLY A 159 -8.34 -18.09 2.59
CA GLY A 159 -9.50 -17.29 2.96
C GLY A 159 -10.69 -17.44 2.01
N MET A 160 -10.43 -17.67 0.72
CA MET A 160 -11.45 -17.91 -0.31
C MET A 160 -12.35 -19.09 0.04
N ARG A 161 -11.85 -20.09 0.80
CA ARG A 161 -12.65 -21.23 1.25
C ARG A 161 -13.87 -20.83 2.08
N TYR A 162 -13.89 -19.62 2.62
CA TYR A 162 -15.01 -19.05 3.37
C TYR A 162 -15.92 -18.15 2.52
N THR A 163 -15.55 -17.89 1.26
CA THR A 163 -16.26 -16.99 0.32
C THR A 163 -16.45 -17.60 -1.09
N GLU A 164 -16.33 -18.93 -1.22
CA GLU A 164 -16.26 -19.69 -2.49
C GLU A 164 -17.42 -19.42 -3.47
N VAL A 165 -18.56 -18.95 -2.97
CA VAL A 165 -19.74 -18.64 -3.79
C VAL A 165 -19.54 -17.38 -4.66
N ILE A 166 -18.57 -16.52 -4.35
CA ILE A 166 -18.49 -15.16 -4.91
C ILE A 166 -17.19 -14.89 -5.68
N LEU A 167 -16.08 -15.54 -5.31
CA LEU A 167 -14.76 -15.33 -5.95
C LEU A 167 -14.16 -16.70 -6.28
N GLN A 168 -14.07 -17.02 -7.57
CA GLN A 168 -13.26 -18.15 -8.04
C GLN A 168 -11.93 -17.60 -8.55
N GLU A 169 -10.89 -17.70 -7.73
CA GLU A 169 -9.55 -17.34 -8.19
C GLU A 169 -8.74 -18.57 -8.57
N THR A 170 -7.96 -18.40 -9.63
CA THR A 170 -7.11 -19.45 -10.17
C THR A 170 -5.68 -19.27 -9.68
N PRO A 171 -4.87 -20.34 -9.66
CA PRO A 171 -3.43 -20.22 -9.41
C PRO A 171 -2.74 -19.23 -10.38
N LEU A 172 -3.29 -19.07 -11.59
CA LEU A 172 -2.76 -18.13 -12.58
C LEU A 172 -3.01 -16.68 -12.18
N ASN A 173 -4.17 -16.37 -11.58
CA ASN A 173 -4.45 -15.04 -11.04
C ASN A 173 -3.46 -14.71 -9.91
N LYS A 174 -3.28 -15.65 -8.97
CA LYS A 174 -2.33 -15.47 -7.87
C LYS A 174 -0.89 -15.24 -8.35
N LEU A 175 -0.47 -15.95 -9.39
CA LEU A 175 0.83 -15.70 -10.01
C LEU A 175 0.92 -14.32 -10.66
N ARG A 176 -0.12 -13.90 -11.37
CA ARG A 176 -0.22 -12.55 -11.97
C ARG A 176 -0.10 -11.49 -10.88
N ASP A 177 -0.77 -11.66 -9.76
CA ASP A 177 -0.81 -10.69 -8.67
C ASP A 177 0.59 -10.51 -8.05
N ILE A 178 1.30 -11.61 -7.79
CA ILE A 178 2.73 -11.59 -7.40
C ILE A 178 3.57 -10.86 -8.46
N ILE A 179 3.41 -11.17 -9.75
CA ILE A 179 4.16 -10.47 -10.82
C ILE A 179 3.88 -8.96 -10.77
N MET A 180 2.63 -8.56 -10.56
CA MET A 180 2.24 -7.16 -10.50
C MET A 180 2.85 -6.46 -9.29
N GLU A 181 2.99 -7.12 -8.14
CA GLU A 181 3.73 -6.56 -6.99
C GLU A 181 5.18 -6.26 -7.34
N PHE A 182 5.85 -7.16 -8.07
CA PHE A 182 7.23 -6.97 -8.53
C PHE A 182 7.37 -5.86 -9.57
N VAL A 183 6.37 -5.67 -10.43
CA VAL A 183 6.30 -4.50 -11.33
C VAL A 183 6.25 -3.21 -10.51
N GLY A 184 5.40 -3.18 -9.47
CA GLY A 184 5.32 -2.08 -8.53
C GLY A 184 6.65 -1.77 -7.82
N ALA A 185 7.29 -2.81 -7.28
CA ALA A 185 8.58 -2.68 -6.61
C ALA A 185 9.69 -2.22 -7.56
N SER A 186 9.68 -2.68 -8.82
CA SER A 186 10.61 -2.24 -9.86
C SER A 186 10.44 -0.75 -10.19
N PHE A 187 9.19 -0.27 -10.20
CA PHE A 187 8.92 1.17 -10.30
C PHE A 187 9.46 1.93 -9.07
N GLY A 188 9.28 1.38 -7.87
CA GLY A 188 9.87 1.91 -6.64
C GLY A 188 11.39 2.00 -6.70
N LEU A 189 12.05 0.96 -7.22
CA LEU A 189 13.49 0.94 -7.46
C LEU A 189 13.92 2.07 -8.39
N TRP A 190 13.20 2.28 -9.49
CA TRP A 190 13.45 3.41 -10.38
C TRP A 190 13.29 4.76 -9.66
N MET A 191 12.25 4.94 -8.84
CA MET A 191 12.03 6.17 -8.07
C MET A 191 13.20 6.48 -7.13
N VAL A 192 13.63 5.52 -6.30
CA VAL A 192 14.68 5.74 -5.31
C VAL A 192 16.07 5.86 -5.93
N THR A 193 16.30 5.30 -7.12
CA THR A 193 17.61 5.33 -7.78
C THR A 193 17.78 6.51 -8.74
N LYS A 194 16.72 6.93 -9.44
CA LYS A 194 16.78 8.03 -10.41
C LYS A 194 16.32 9.36 -9.83
N LYS A 195 15.38 9.34 -8.89
CA LYS A 195 14.84 10.56 -8.27
C LYS A 195 15.28 10.74 -6.81
N GLY A 196 15.82 9.72 -6.16
CA GLY A 196 16.14 9.76 -4.73
C GLY A 196 14.92 9.97 -3.85
N TYR A 197 13.73 9.60 -4.35
CA TYR A 197 12.43 9.77 -3.69
C TYR A 197 11.76 8.42 -3.51
N PRO A 198 11.10 8.15 -2.36
CA PRO A 198 10.96 9.03 -1.19
C PRO A 198 12.19 9.03 -0.27
N PHE A 199 13.22 8.27 -0.61
CA PHE A 199 14.52 8.25 0.06
C PHE A 199 15.62 7.84 -0.93
N SER A 200 16.88 8.00 -0.53
CA SER A 200 18.03 7.54 -1.31
C SER A 200 18.56 6.21 -0.77
N LEU A 201 18.98 5.33 -1.68
CA LEU A 201 19.71 4.11 -1.32
C LEU A 201 21.15 4.44 -0.90
N PRO A 202 21.81 3.56 -0.11
CA PRO A 202 23.24 3.66 0.15
C PRO A 202 24.04 3.76 -1.15
N ARG A 203 25.15 4.51 -1.12
CA ARG A 203 26.14 4.52 -2.21
C ARG A 203 26.89 3.17 -2.21
N GLU A 204 27.44 2.76 -3.35
CA GLU A 204 28.31 1.58 -3.40
C GLU A 204 29.58 1.81 -2.58
#